data_AF-A0A841RFC3-F1
#
_entry.id   AF-A0A841RFC3-F1
#
_cell.length_a   1.000
_cell.length_b   1.000
_cell.length_c   1.000
_cell.angle_alpha   90.00
_cell.angle_beta   90.00
_cell.angle_gamma   90.00
#
_symmetry.space_group_name_H-M   'P 1'
#
loop_
_entity.id
_entity.type
_entity.pdbx_description
1 polymer ?
#
loop_
_entity_poly.entity_id
_entity_poly.type
_entity_poly.pdbx_seq_one_letter_code
_entity_poly.pdbx_strand_id
1 'polypeptide(L)'
;MSFLLYVVLPWIFLCIFAIGGIYSFWKKQPYFWGFLSCSVGVIIFLIGNEIVGGYNGLSLSLIGALPFTIGLFILFFLFVGSKFQ
;
A
#
# COMPACT_ATOMS: atom_id res chain seq x y z
N MET A 1 14.10 -2.94 17.04
CA MET A 1 12.73 -3.44 16.77
C MET A 1 11.84 -2.41 16.09
N SER A 2 11.71 -1.18 16.62
CA SER A 2 10.90 -0.11 16.00
C SER A 2 11.33 0.25 14.56
N PHE A 3 12.62 0.47 14.31
CA PHE A 3 13.12 0.84 12.97
C PHE A 3 12.75 -0.18 11.87
N LEU A 4 12.84 -1.48 12.14
CA LEU A 4 12.46 -2.52 11.17
C LEU A 4 10.98 -2.46 10.78
N LEU A 5 10.10 -2.18 11.74
CA LEU A 5 8.65 -2.17 11.51
C LEU A 5 8.16 -0.86 10.88
N TYR A 6 8.71 0.28 11.30
CA TYR A 6 8.24 1.59 10.87
C TYR A 6 8.94 2.13 9.62
N VAL A 7 10.11 1.58 9.27
CA VAL A 7 10.89 2.00 8.10
C VAL A 7 11.00 0.86 7.10
N VAL A 8 11.70 -0.22 7.44
CA VAL A 8 12.07 -1.27 6.47
C VAL A 8 10.85 -1.98 5.89
N LEU A 9 9.86 -2.30 6.72
CA LEU A 9 8.68 -3.06 6.30
C LEU A 9 7.79 -2.29 5.29
N PRO A 10 7.44 -1.01 5.49
CA PRO A 10 6.76 -0.20 4.48
C PRO A 10 7.49 -0.15 3.14
N TRP A 11 8.82 -0.01 3.14
CA TRP A 11 9.63 -0.04 1.91
C TRP A 11 9.52 -1.38 1.16
N ILE A 12 9.57 -2.50 1.89
CA ILE A 12 9.37 -3.84 1.30
C ILE A 12 7.97 -3.95 0.67
N PHE A 13 6.93 -3.51 1.38
CA PHE A 13 5.57 -3.51 0.87
C PHE A 13 5.42 -2.65 -0.39
N LEU A 14 6.02 -1.47 -0.42
CA LEU A 14 6.04 -0.60 -1.59
C LEU A 14 6.62 -1.33 -2.81
N CYS A 15 7.76 -2.00 -2.64
CA CYS A 15 8.39 -2.77 -3.72
C CYS A 15 7.47 -3.91 -4.22
N ILE A 16 6.84 -4.64 -3.30
CA ILE A 16 5.93 -5.74 -3.66
C ILE A 16 4.71 -5.20 -4.43
N PHE A 17 4.09 -4.10 -3.98
CA PHE A 17 2.95 -3.52 -4.68
C PHE A 17 3.32 -2.88 -6.01
N ALA A 18 4.51 -2.30 -6.13
CA ALA A 18 5.03 -1.84 -7.41
C ALA A 18 5.15 -3.02 -8.38
N ILE A 19 5.82 -4.11 -7.99
CA ILE A 19 5.98 -5.30 -8.84
C ILE A 19 4.60 -5.91 -9.19
N GLY A 20 3.71 -6.04 -8.21
CA GLY A 20 2.35 -6.55 -8.41
C GLY A 20 1.52 -5.65 -9.33
N GLY A 21 1.65 -4.33 -9.20
CA GLY A 21 1.01 -3.34 -10.05
C GLY A 21 1.48 -3.43 -11.50
N ILE A 22 2.79 -3.51 -11.73
CA ILE A 22 3.32 -3.64 -13.10
C ILE A 22 2.94 -5.01 -13.69
N TYR A 23 2.98 -6.10 -12.91
CA TYR A 23 2.49 -7.41 -13.34
C TYR A 23 1.01 -7.39 -13.73
N SER A 24 0.16 -6.77 -12.91
CA SER A 24 -1.26 -6.60 -13.23
C SER A 24 -1.47 -5.79 -14.50
N PHE A 25 -0.65 -4.75 -14.71
CA PHE A 25 -0.70 -3.93 -15.91
C PHE A 25 -0.32 -4.74 -17.16
N TRP A 26 0.77 -5.52 -17.12
CA TRP A 26 1.17 -6.40 -18.22
C TRP A 26 0.14 -7.46 -18.55
N LYS A 27 -0.52 -8.03 -17.53
CA LYS A 27 -1.59 -9.03 -17.72
C LYS A 27 -2.97 -8.41 -17.99
N LYS A 28 -3.06 -7.08 -18.10
CA LYS A 28 -4.32 -6.32 -18.27
C LYS A 28 -5.40 -6.71 -17.25
N GLN A 29 -4.98 -7.05 -16.04
CA GLN A 29 -5.89 -7.43 -14.97
C GLN A 29 -6.38 -6.17 -14.22
N PRO A 30 -7.62 -6.18 -13.70
CA PRO A 30 -8.21 -5.02 -13.03
C PRO A 30 -7.56 -4.69 -11.68
N TYR A 31 -6.61 -5.50 -11.19
CA TYR A 31 -5.94 -5.32 -9.89
C TYR A 31 -5.08 -4.05 -9.80
N PHE A 32 -4.77 -3.41 -10.94
CA PHE A 32 -3.91 -2.22 -11.01
C PHE A 32 -4.35 -1.12 -10.03
N TRP A 33 -5.65 -0.83 -9.96
CA TRP A 33 -6.21 0.21 -9.08
C TRP A 33 -6.00 -0.11 -7.59
N GLY A 34 -6.11 -1.39 -7.22
CA GLY A 34 -5.86 -1.84 -5.87
C GLY A 34 -4.38 -1.71 -5.48
N PHE A 35 -3.46 -2.09 -6.37
CA PHE A 35 -2.02 -1.93 -6.16
C PHE A 35 -1.59 -0.45 -6.08
N LEU A 36 -2.21 0.40 -6.91
CA LEU A 36 -1.92 1.84 -6.91
C LEU A 36 -2.40 2.50 -5.60
N SER A 37 -3.59 2.17 -5.11
CA SER A 37 -4.09 2.65 -3.80
C SER A 37 -3.20 2.19 -2.64
N CYS A 38 -2.74 0.93 -2.66
CA CYS A 38 -1.81 0.41 -1.65
C CYS A 38 -0.49 1.19 -1.66
N SER A 39 0.06 1.44 -2.85
CA SER A 39 1.32 2.15 -3.01
C SER A 39 1.23 3.60 -2.51
N VAL A 40 0.13 4.30 -2.84
CA VAL A 40 -0.13 5.67 -2.35
C VAL A 40 -0.21 5.71 -0.83
N GLY A 41 -0.92 4.76 -0.21
CA GLY A 41 -1.00 4.70 1.25
C GLY A 41 0.34 4.46 1.94
N VAL A 42 1.17 3.58 1.39
CA VAL A 42 2.52 3.32 1.89
C VAL A 42 3.43 4.56 1.74
N ILE A 43 3.32 5.30 0.64
CA ILE A 43 4.08 6.56 0.45
C ILE A 43 3.69 7.59 1.50
N ILE A 44 2.38 7.82 1.71
CA ILE A 44 1.90 8.77 2.72
C ILE A 44 2.34 8.34 4.12
N PHE A 45 2.30 7.03 4.40
CA PHE A 45 2.79 6.47 5.66
C PHE A 45 4.28 6.76 5.90
N LEU A 46 5.12 6.52 4.88
CA LEU A 46 6.56 6.80 4.92
C LEU A 46 6.85 8.29 5.10
N ILE A 47 6.13 9.17 4.40
CA ILE A 47 6.26 10.63 4.56
C ILE A 47 5.94 11.05 6.00
N GLY A 48 4.84 10.52 6.57
CA GLY A 48 4.48 10.81 7.96
C GLY A 48 5.56 10.38 8.95
N ASN A 49 6.09 9.17 8.76
CA ASN A 49 7.02 8.58 9.69
C ASN A 49 8.47 9.10 9.57
N GLU A 50 8.96 9.30 8.34
CA GLU A 50 10.38 9.65 8.07
C GLU A 50 10.61 11.15 7.88
N ILE A 51 9.66 11.88 7.27
CA ILE A 51 9.86 13.28 6.89
C ILE A 51 9.25 14.24 7.92
N VAL A 52 8.04 13.97 8.38
CA VAL A 52 7.33 14.88 9.30
C VAL A 52 7.72 14.61 10.76
N GLY A 53 7.63 13.35 11.20
CA GLY A 53 7.95 12.96 12.57
C GLY A 53 7.01 13.55 13.64
N GLY A 54 7.20 13.12 14.89
CA GLY A 54 6.40 13.60 16.04
C GLY A 54 4.89 13.29 15.90
N TYR A 55 4.07 14.11 16.57
CA TYR A 55 2.61 13.89 16.63
C TYR A 55 1.92 14.10 15.27
N ASN A 56 2.40 15.07 14.48
CA ASN A 56 1.89 15.35 13.14
C ASN A 56 2.25 14.22 12.17
N GLY A 57 3.45 13.64 12.31
CA GLY A 57 3.89 12.49 11.54
C GLY A 57 3.01 11.26 11.77
N LEU A 58 2.72 10.93 13.04
CA LEU A 58 1.79 9.86 13.40
C LEU A 58 0.40 10.05 12.80
N SER A 59 -0.10 11.28 12.83
CA SER A 59 -1.41 11.64 12.25
C SER A 59 -1.42 11.43 10.74
N LEU A 60 -0.36 11.85 10.04
CA LEU A 60 -0.22 11.65 8.59
C LEU A 60 -0.07 10.18 8.23
N SER A 61 0.67 9.41 9.03
CA SER A 61 0.81 7.96 8.84
C SER A 61 -0.52 7.22 9.01
N LEU A 62 -1.37 7.63 9.95
CA LEU A 62 -2.74 7.11 10.09
C LEU A 62 -3.60 7.44 8.87
N ILE A 63 -3.48 8.65 8.31
CA ILE A 63 -4.16 9.02 7.07
C ILE A 63 -3.68 8.11 5.92
N GLY A 64 -2.39 7.80 5.82
CA GLY A 64 -1.84 6.86 4.83
C GLY A 64 -2.34 5.42 4.99
N ALA A 65 -2.67 4.99 6.21
CA ALA A 65 -3.21 3.65 6.45
C ALA A 65 -4.62 3.44 5.85
N LEU A 66 -5.40 4.50 5.65
CA LEU A 66 -6.73 4.43 5.04
C LEU A 66 -6.70 3.98 3.56
N PRO A 67 -6.04 4.70 2.62
CA PRO A 67 -5.94 4.27 1.23
C PRO A 67 -5.20 2.94 1.07
N PHE A 68 -4.29 2.61 2.00
CA PHE A 68 -3.66 1.29 2.06
C PHE A 68 -4.69 0.18 2.32
N THR A 69 -5.52 0.34 3.36
CA THR A 69 -6.56 -0.64 3.71
C THR A 69 -7.61 -0.78 2.63
N ILE A 70 -8.04 0.34 2.03
CA ILE A 70 -8.97 0.34 0.90
C ILE A 70 -8.38 -0.42 -0.30
N GLY A 71 -7.12 -0.18 -0.62
CA GLY A 71 -6.42 -0.88 -1.70
C GLY A 71 -6.37 -2.40 -1.49
N LEU A 72 -6.07 -2.84 -0.25
CA LEU A 72 -6.10 -4.25 0.11
C LEU A 72 -7.50 -4.86 -0.04
N PHE A 73 -8.54 -4.12 0.35
CA PHE A 73 -9.93 -4.57 0.23
C PHE A 73 -10.34 -4.76 -1.23
N ILE A 74 -9.96 -3.82 -2.10
CA ILE A 74 -10.19 -3.91 -3.55
C ILE A 74 -9.47 -5.13 -4.13
N LEU A 75 -8.18 -5.32 -3.82
CA LEU A 75 -7.41 -6.47 -4.28
C LEU A 75 -8.03 -7.79 -3.83
N PHE A 76 -8.48 -7.85 -2.57
CA PHE A 76 -9.14 -9.02 -2.01
C PHE A 76 -10.43 -9.36 -2.76
N PHE A 77 -11.33 -8.39 -2.96
CA PHE A 77 -12.57 -8.63 -3.70
C PHE A 77 -12.34 -9.02 -5.15
N LEU A 78 -11.41 -8.37 -5.83
CA LEU A 78 -11.08 -8.74 -7.21
C LEU A 78 -10.50 -10.16 -7.26
N PHE A 79 -9.67 -10.55 -6.28
CA PHE A 79 -9.06 -11.88 -6.23
C PHE A 79 -10.10 -12.96 -5.96
N VAL A 80 -10.99 -12.71 -4.99
CA VAL A 80 -12.11 -13.61 -4.69
C VAL A 80 -13.04 -13.71 -5.90
N GLY A 81 -13.40 -12.58 -6.51
CA GLY A 81 -14.24 -12.53 -7.71
C GLY A 81 -13.66 -13.34 -8.87
N SER A 82 -12.34 -13.32 -9.06
CA SER A 82 -11.68 -14.11 -10.11
C SER A 82 -11.64 -15.62 -9.84
N LYS A 83 -11.99 -16.08 -8.63
CA LYS A 83 -12.06 -17.52 -8.29
C LYS A 83 -13.44 -18.12 -8.52
N PHE A 84 -14.47 -17.28 -8.58
CA PHE A 84 -15.85 -17.67 -8.86
C PHE A 84 -16.23 -17.54 -10.33
N GLN A 85 -15.33 -16.99 -11.16
CA GLN A 85 -15.44 -16.86 -12.61
C GLN A 85 -14.72 -18.02 -13.31
#